data_AF-A0A2J4P9I7-F1
#
_entry.id   AF-A0A2J4P9I7-F1
#
_cell.length_a   1.000
_cell.length_b   1.000
_cell.length_c   1.000
_cell.angle_alpha   90.00
_cell.angle_beta   90.00
_cell.angle_gamma   90.00
#
_symmetry.space_group_name_H-M   'P 1'
#
loop_
_entity.id
_entity.type
_entity.pdbx_description
1 polymer ?
#
loop_
_entity_poly.entity_id
_entity_poly.type
_entity_poly.pdbx_seq_one_letter_code
_entity_poly.pdbx_strand_id
1 'polypeptide(L)'
;MSHSSIPEKTNSSVISDWRPEDPEFWQQRGHRVASRNLWISVPCLLLAFCVWMLFSAVAVNLNKVGFQFTTDQLFMLTALPALSGALLRVPYAFMVPLFGGRRWTAFSTGIMIVPCVWLGFAVQDTSTSFSVFVIISLLCGFAGANFASSMANISFFFPKQKQGGALG
;
A
#
# COMPACT_ATOMS: atom_id res chain seq x y z
N MET A 1 -52.39 2.14 4.74
CA MET A 1 -51.11 2.87 4.82
C MET A 1 -50.12 2.13 3.93
N SER A 2 -49.86 2.65 2.73
CA SER A 2 -48.92 2.05 1.77
C SER A 2 -47.51 2.52 2.12
N HIS A 3 -46.67 1.61 2.62
CA HIS A 3 -45.25 1.89 2.79
C HIS A 3 -44.60 1.89 1.41
N SER A 4 -44.39 3.07 0.85
CA SER A 4 -43.52 3.29 -0.29
C SER A 4 -42.09 2.92 0.13
N SER A 5 -41.59 1.79 -0.37
CA SER A 5 -40.19 1.42 -0.26
C SER A 5 -39.37 2.38 -1.12
N ILE A 6 -38.57 3.22 -0.46
CA ILE A 6 -37.59 4.07 -1.13
C ILE A 6 -36.65 3.14 -1.93
N PRO A 7 -36.47 3.34 -3.25
CA PRO A 7 -35.55 2.52 -4.01
C PRO A 7 -34.13 2.77 -3.48
N GLU A 8 -33.54 1.74 -2.91
CA GLU A 8 -32.14 1.73 -2.49
C GLU A 8 -31.29 2.03 -3.72
N LYS A 9 -30.59 3.17 -3.72
CA LYS A 9 -29.65 3.57 -4.76
C LYS A 9 -28.53 2.54 -4.77
N THR A 10 -28.72 1.45 -5.51
CA THR A 10 -27.71 0.43 -5.73
C THR A 10 -26.61 1.11 -6.50
N ASN A 11 -25.53 1.44 -5.80
CA ASN A 11 -24.37 2.07 -6.37
C ASN A 11 -23.76 1.04 -7.33
N SER A 12 -24.09 1.13 -8.62
CA SER A 12 -23.92 0.07 -9.64
C SER A 12 -22.46 -0.37 -9.87
N SER A 13 -21.51 0.28 -9.20
CA SER A 13 -20.07 0.02 -9.25
C SER A 13 -19.55 -0.91 -8.14
N VAL A 14 -20.27 -1.10 -7.03
CA VAL A 14 -19.85 -1.98 -5.92
C VAL A 14 -20.39 -3.40 -6.15
N ILE A 15 -19.55 -4.40 -5.95
CA ILE A 15 -19.90 -5.81 -6.17
C ILE A 15 -20.67 -6.33 -4.96
N SER A 16 -21.93 -6.70 -5.14
CA SER A 16 -22.78 -7.34 -4.12
C SER A 16 -22.86 -8.86 -4.25
N ASP A 17 -22.88 -9.40 -5.48
CA ASP A 17 -22.77 -10.83 -5.78
C ASP A 17 -21.36 -11.18 -6.26
N TRP A 18 -20.64 -11.98 -5.46
CA TRP A 18 -19.29 -12.45 -5.76
C TRP A 18 -19.13 -13.93 -5.40
N ARG A 19 -19.09 -14.79 -6.43
CA ARG A 19 -18.99 -16.26 -6.29
C ARG A 19 -17.77 -16.80 -7.05
N PRO A 20 -16.53 -16.53 -6.59
CA PRO A 20 -15.32 -16.89 -7.34
C PRO A 20 -15.11 -18.40 -7.52
N GLU A 21 -15.72 -19.22 -6.66
CA GLU A 21 -15.65 -20.69 -6.72
C GLU A 21 -16.65 -21.31 -7.71
N ASP A 22 -17.65 -20.56 -8.18
CA ASP A 22 -18.60 -21.01 -9.19
C ASP A 22 -17.96 -20.90 -10.59
N PRO A 23 -17.73 -22.02 -11.31
CA PRO A 23 -17.05 -21.99 -12.61
C PRO A 23 -17.78 -21.14 -13.66
N GLU A 24 -19.11 -21.14 -13.66
CA GLU A 24 -19.90 -20.40 -14.64
C GLU A 24 -19.77 -18.89 -14.37
N PHE A 25 -19.93 -18.48 -13.11
CA PHE A 25 -19.70 -17.10 -12.69
C PHE A 25 -18.27 -16.62 -13.02
N TRP A 26 -17.28 -17.48 -12.74
CA TRP A 26 -15.88 -17.16 -12.97
C TRP A 26 -15.59 -16.90 -14.45
N GLN A 27 -16.12 -17.73 -15.35
CA GLN A 27 -15.96 -17.55 -16.80
C GLN A 27 -16.70 -16.33 -17.34
N GLN A 28 -17.93 -16.08 -16.87
CA GLN A 28 -18.75 -14.98 -17.38
C GLN A 28 -18.27 -13.60 -16.89
N ARG A 29 -17.84 -13.48 -15.62
CA ARG A 29 -17.53 -12.18 -14.99
C ARG A 29 -16.35 -12.20 -14.03
N GLY A 30 -16.23 -13.24 -13.20
CA GLY A 30 -15.28 -13.29 -12.09
C GLY A 30 -13.83 -13.07 -12.52
N HIS A 31 -13.38 -13.82 -13.53
CA HIS A 31 -12.01 -13.75 -14.03
C HIS A 31 -11.59 -12.36 -14.47
N ARG A 32 -12.44 -11.68 -15.26
CA ARG A 32 -12.15 -10.33 -15.78
C ARG A 32 -12.02 -9.31 -14.66
N VAL A 33 -12.90 -9.39 -13.66
CA VAL A 33 -12.87 -8.49 -12.50
C VAL A 33 -11.64 -8.76 -11.63
N ALA A 34 -11.35 -10.02 -11.34
CA ALA A 34 -10.19 -10.42 -10.54
C ALA A 34 -8.87 -10.02 -11.22
N SER A 35 -8.73 -10.29 -12.51
CA SER A 35 -7.55 -9.94 -13.31
C SER A 35 -7.31 -8.42 -13.33
N ARG A 36 -8.36 -7.62 -13.53
CA ARG A 36 -8.24 -6.15 -13.47
C ARG A 36 -7.77 -5.67 -12.10
N ASN A 37 -8.31 -6.22 -11.01
CA ASN A 37 -7.89 -5.85 -9.66
C ASN A 37 -6.43 -6.24 -9.41
N LEU A 38 -6.03 -7.45 -9.83
CA LEU A 38 -4.64 -7.91 -9.71
C LEU A 38 -3.68 -6.99 -10.47
N TRP A 39 -3.94 -6.70 -11.74
CA TRP A 39 -3.08 -5.85 -12.57
C TRP A 39 -2.99 -4.39 -12.11
N ILE A 40 -3.95 -3.90 -11.33
CA ILE A 40 -3.85 -2.61 -10.65
C ILE A 40 -3.09 -2.75 -9.33
N SER A 41 -3.30 -3.83 -8.58
CA SER A 41 -2.67 -4.06 -7.28
C SER A 41 -1.16 -4.28 -7.39
N VAL A 42 -0.69 -4.96 -8.43
CA VAL A 42 0.73 -5.22 -8.67
C VAL A 42 1.56 -3.92 -8.76
N PRO A 43 1.27 -2.96 -9.66
CA PRO A 43 2.04 -1.72 -9.73
C PRO A 43 1.89 -0.86 -8.46
N CYS A 44 0.72 -0.84 -7.81
CA CYS A 44 0.55 -0.15 -6.52
C CYS A 44 1.47 -0.73 -5.44
N LEU A 45 1.54 -2.06 -5.35
CA LEU A 45 2.40 -2.74 -4.39
C LEU A 45 3.88 -2.56 -4.73
N LEU A 46 4.25 -2.64 -6.01
CA LEU A 46 5.60 -2.37 -6.48
C LEU A 46 6.08 -0.98 -6.08
N LEU A 47 5.26 0.06 -6.32
CA LEU A 47 5.57 1.42 -5.88
C LEU A 47 5.72 1.51 -4.37
N ALA A 48 4.91 0.78 -3.61
CA ALA A 48 5.04 0.73 -2.16
C ALA A 48 6.39 0.15 -1.71
N PHE A 49 6.89 -0.90 -2.37
CA PHE A 49 8.23 -1.42 -2.10
C PHE A 49 9.33 -0.42 -2.47
N CYS A 50 9.18 0.32 -3.57
CA CYS A 50 10.13 1.39 -3.93
C CYS A 50 10.22 2.46 -2.85
N VAL A 51 9.07 2.93 -2.33
CA VAL A 51 9.04 3.94 -1.26
C VAL A 51 9.53 3.39 0.07
N TRP A 52 9.20 2.13 0.37
CA TRP A 52 9.65 1.48 1.61
C TRP A 52 11.17 1.38 1.70
N MET A 53 11.81 1.04 0.57
CA MET A 53 13.27 0.86 0.50
C MET A 53 14.04 2.12 0.10
N LEU A 54 13.38 3.29 0.05
CA LEU A 54 13.95 4.52 -0.49
C LEU A 54 15.27 4.93 0.21
N PHE A 55 15.34 4.78 1.53
CA PHE A 55 16.53 5.13 2.31
C PHE A 55 17.74 4.24 2.03
N SER A 56 17.56 3.02 1.49
CA SER A 56 18.69 2.16 1.09
C SER A 56 19.58 2.81 0.03
N ALA A 57 18.99 3.63 -0.86
CA ALA A 57 19.72 4.40 -1.86
C ALA A 57 20.08 5.82 -1.38
N VAL A 58 19.16 6.47 -0.64
CA VAL A 58 19.34 7.86 -0.22
C VAL A 58 20.42 8.01 0.86
N ALA A 59 20.46 7.13 1.87
CA ALA A 59 21.37 7.26 2.99
C ALA A 59 22.85 7.27 2.57
N VAL A 60 23.21 6.50 1.54
CA VAL A 60 24.58 6.43 0.98
C VAL A 60 25.00 7.75 0.32
N ASN A 61 24.05 8.58 -0.09
CA ASN A 61 24.31 9.83 -0.80
C ASN A 61 24.11 11.09 0.06
N LEU A 62 23.50 11.00 1.25
CA LEU A 62 23.27 12.15 2.13
C LEU A 62 24.58 12.89 2.47
N ASN A 63 25.62 12.18 2.91
CA ASN A 63 26.87 12.85 3.25
C ASN A 63 27.61 13.41 2.02
N LYS A 64 27.34 12.88 0.82
CA LYS A 64 27.91 13.39 -0.43
C LYS A 64 27.32 14.74 -0.85
N VAL A 65 26.10 15.05 -0.39
CA VAL A 65 25.42 16.33 -0.66
C VAL A 65 25.57 17.34 0.48
N GLY A 66 26.43 17.07 1.46
CA GLY A 66 26.81 18.03 2.50
C GLY A 66 26.23 17.77 3.90
N PHE A 67 25.45 16.70 4.09
CA PHE A 67 25.09 16.26 5.44
C PHE A 67 26.29 15.66 6.18
N GLN A 68 26.26 15.69 7.51
CA GLN A 68 27.31 15.13 8.37
C GLN A 68 26.72 14.14 9.37
N PHE A 69 25.95 13.17 8.87
CA PHE A 69 25.41 12.10 9.72
C PHE A 69 26.47 11.03 9.97
N THR A 70 26.45 10.45 11.18
CA THR A 70 27.33 9.32 11.51
C THR A 70 26.89 8.06 10.75
N THR A 71 27.79 7.09 10.62
CA THR A 71 27.48 5.79 10.02
C THR A 71 26.26 5.14 10.68
N ASP A 72 26.21 5.14 12.01
CA ASP A 72 25.09 4.57 12.78
C ASP A 72 23.78 5.29 12.49
N GLN A 73 23.80 6.62 12.36
CA GLN A 73 22.62 7.41 11.99
C GLN A 73 22.12 7.04 10.59
N LEU A 74 23.02 6.89 9.62
CA LEU A 74 22.65 6.48 8.26
C LEU A 74 22.05 5.07 8.23
N PHE A 75 22.63 4.12 8.96
CA PHE A 75 22.05 2.78 9.13
C PHE A 75 20.71 2.81 9.85
N MET A 76 20.53 3.67 10.84
CA MET A 76 19.25 3.80 11.52
C MET A 76 18.17 4.28 10.54
N LEU A 77 18.47 5.24 9.65
CA LEU A 77 17.52 5.70 8.63
C LEU A 77 17.11 4.62 7.63
N THR A 78 17.94 3.60 7.37
CA THR A 78 17.57 2.46 6.53
C THR A 78 16.78 1.39 7.28
N ALA A 79 16.94 1.29 8.61
CA ALA A 79 16.27 0.30 9.45
C ALA A 79 14.86 0.72 9.93
N LEU A 80 14.66 2.00 10.25
CA LEU A 80 13.40 2.54 10.76
C LEU A 80 12.14 2.30 9.89
N PRO A 81 12.21 2.27 8.54
CA PRO A 81 11.05 1.96 7.72
C PRO A 81 10.55 0.53 7.94
N ALA A 82 11.45 -0.42 8.26
CA ALA A 82 11.06 -1.79 8.57
C ALA A 82 10.33 -1.89 9.91
N LEU A 83 10.74 -1.12 10.92
CA LEU A 83 10.09 -1.07 12.23
C LEU A 83 8.63 -0.60 12.13
N SER A 84 8.42 0.58 11.56
CA SER A 84 7.09 1.16 11.37
C SER A 84 6.22 0.32 10.44
N GLY A 85 6.79 -0.19 9.35
CA GLY A 85 6.10 -1.11 8.44
C GLY A 85 5.62 -2.39 9.14
N ALA A 86 6.47 -3.02 9.96
CA ALA A 86 6.09 -4.22 10.72
C ALA A 86 4.94 -3.96 11.69
N LEU A 87 4.99 -2.85 12.43
CA LEU A 87 3.93 -2.45 13.37
C LEU A 87 2.59 -2.19 12.66
N LEU A 88 2.62 -1.58 11.48
CA LEU A 88 1.43 -1.19 10.74
C LEU A 88 0.82 -2.30 9.89
N ARG A 89 1.55 -3.40 9.61
CA ARG A 89 1.04 -4.53 8.80
C ARG A 89 -0.27 -5.09 9.33
N VAL A 90 -0.37 -5.31 10.65
CA VAL A 90 -1.58 -5.87 11.27
C VAL A 90 -2.76 -4.90 11.14
N PRO A 91 -2.66 -3.61 11.55
CA PRO A 91 -3.69 -2.62 11.26
C PRO A 91 -4.10 -2.55 9.79
N TYR A 92 -3.15 -2.56 8.86
CA TYR A 92 -3.41 -2.44 7.42
C TYR A 92 -4.23 -3.61 6.86
N ALA A 93 -3.99 -4.83 7.36
CA ALA A 93 -4.79 -6.00 6.97
C ALA A 93 -6.29 -5.81 7.31
N PHE A 94 -6.61 -5.17 8.44
CA PHE A 94 -7.99 -4.89 8.85
C PHE A 94 -8.64 -3.73 8.11
N MET A 95 -7.88 -2.86 7.46
CA MET A 95 -8.45 -1.70 6.74
C MET A 95 -9.18 -2.09 5.46
N VAL A 96 -8.77 -3.19 4.82
CA VAL A 96 -9.41 -3.71 3.59
C VAL A 96 -10.88 -4.08 3.82
N PRO A 97 -11.26 -4.91 4.81
CA PRO A 97 -12.67 -5.22 5.04
C PRO A 97 -13.47 -4.01 5.54
N LEU A 98 -12.84 -3.04 6.21
CA LEU A 98 -13.54 -1.85 6.73
C LEU A 98 -13.84 -0.80 5.65
N PHE A 99 -12.87 -0.51 4.77
CA PHE A 99 -12.98 0.57 3.78
C PHE A 99 -13.18 0.06 2.34
N GLY A 100 -12.97 -1.23 2.12
CA GLY A 100 -12.96 -1.86 0.80
C GLY A 100 -11.63 -1.67 0.07
N GLY A 101 -11.21 -2.71 -0.66
CA GLY A 101 -9.93 -2.74 -1.37
C GLY A 101 -9.68 -1.56 -2.30
N ARG A 102 -10.66 -1.19 -3.12
CA ARG A 102 -10.53 -0.08 -4.09
C ARG A 102 -10.14 1.25 -3.42
N ARG A 103 -10.82 1.58 -2.31
CA ARG A 103 -10.60 2.86 -1.61
C ARG A 103 -9.32 2.81 -0.81
N TRP A 104 -9.09 1.70 -0.10
CA TRP A 104 -7.89 1.54 0.72
C TRP A 104 -6.62 1.53 -0.13
N THR A 105 -6.57 0.76 -1.23
CA THR A 105 -5.40 0.75 -2.13
C THR A 105 -5.12 2.13 -2.71
N ALA A 106 -6.14 2.90 -3.11
CA ALA A 106 -5.94 4.25 -3.61
C ALA A 106 -5.40 5.20 -2.52
N PHE A 107 -5.98 5.15 -1.32
CA PHE A 107 -5.54 5.95 -0.19
C PHE A 107 -4.11 5.59 0.24
N SER A 108 -3.85 4.31 0.51
CA SER A 108 -2.56 3.82 1.00
C SER A 108 -1.44 3.99 -0.02
N THR A 109 -1.76 4.02 -1.32
CA THR A 109 -0.81 4.39 -2.38
C THR A 109 -0.61 5.91 -2.45
N GLY A 110 -1.69 6.69 -2.36
CA GLY A 110 -1.64 8.15 -2.46
C GLY A 110 -0.88 8.81 -1.32
N ILE A 111 -1.02 8.33 -0.08
CA ILE A 111 -0.30 8.88 1.08
C ILE A 111 1.22 8.76 0.96
N MET A 112 1.73 7.83 0.15
CA MET A 112 3.18 7.64 -0.07
C MET A 112 3.82 8.84 -0.80
N ILE A 113 3.01 9.66 -1.48
CA ILE A 113 3.48 10.90 -2.10
C ILE A 113 4.07 11.85 -1.03
N VAL A 114 3.51 11.86 0.18
CA VAL A 114 3.95 12.74 1.27
C VAL A 114 5.42 12.52 1.63
N PRO A 115 5.88 11.32 2.03
CA PRO A 115 7.30 11.10 2.31
C PRO A 115 8.18 11.26 1.07
N CYS A 116 7.72 10.91 -0.14
CA CYS A 116 8.51 11.09 -1.36
C CYS A 116 8.81 12.56 -1.66
N VAL A 117 7.78 13.41 -1.66
CA VAL A 117 7.93 14.84 -1.92
C VAL A 117 8.71 15.51 -0.79
N TRP A 118 8.40 15.16 0.46
CA TRP A 118 9.08 15.74 1.61
C TRP A 118 10.58 15.38 1.62
N LEU A 119 10.93 14.13 1.34
CA LEU A 119 12.33 13.72 1.21
C LEU A 119 13.03 14.49 0.08
N GLY A 120 12.36 14.69 -1.05
CA GLY A 120 12.88 15.44 -2.19
C GLY A 120 13.34 16.85 -1.83
N PHE A 121 12.59 17.55 -0.97
CA PHE A 121 13.00 18.86 -0.44
C PHE A 121 14.02 18.76 0.69
N ALA A 122 13.84 17.82 1.62
CA ALA A 122 14.71 17.63 2.78
C ALA A 122 16.17 17.36 2.39
N VAL A 123 16.43 16.60 1.31
CA VAL A 123 17.80 16.33 0.86
C VAL A 123 18.51 17.52 0.21
N GLN A 124 17.77 18.57 -0.15
CA GLN A 124 18.34 19.77 -0.79
C GLN A 124 18.77 20.83 0.24
N ASP A 125 18.33 20.71 1.49
CA ASP A 125 18.64 21.66 2.56
C ASP A 125 19.47 20.97 3.66
N THR A 126 20.76 21.26 3.72
CA THR A 126 21.70 20.68 4.70
C THR A 126 21.45 21.15 6.13
N SER A 127 20.59 22.15 6.34
CA SER A 127 20.11 22.52 7.68
C SER A 127 19.03 21.57 8.21
N THR A 128 18.50 20.68 7.35
CA THR A 128 17.50 19.69 7.76
C THR A 128 18.06 18.75 8.83
N SER A 129 17.41 18.75 9.99
CA SER A 129 17.88 17.99 11.14
C SER A 129 17.73 16.48 10.96
N PHE A 130 18.56 15.72 11.67
CA PHE A 130 18.46 14.26 11.69
C PHE A 130 17.07 13.76 12.10
N SER A 131 16.40 14.43 13.05
CA SER A 131 15.05 14.09 13.49
C SER A 131 14.01 14.17 12.36
N VAL A 132 14.16 15.11 11.43
CA VAL A 132 13.27 15.19 10.26
C VAL A 132 13.45 13.95 9.37
N PHE A 133 14.69 13.52 9.12
CA PHE A 133 14.95 12.29 8.37
C PHE A 133 14.41 11.05 9.08
N VAL A 134 14.46 11.00 10.41
CA VAL A 134 13.84 9.91 11.20
C VAL A 134 12.34 9.87 10.98
N ILE A 135 11.65 11.01 11.01
CA ILE A 135 10.20 11.08 10.74
C ILE A 135 9.89 10.62 9.32
N ILE A 136 10.61 11.13 8.32
CA ILE A 136 10.42 10.73 6.91
C ILE A 136 10.68 9.23 6.73
N SER A 137 11.70 8.69 7.38
CA SER A 137 12.03 7.26 7.35
C SER A 137 10.92 6.38 7.94
N LEU A 138 10.35 6.80 9.08
CA LEU A 138 9.17 6.14 9.65
C LEU A 138 7.94 6.23 8.72
N LEU A 139 7.74 7.36 8.04
CA LEU A 139 6.67 7.54 7.05
C LEU A 139 6.86 6.63 5.82
N CYS A 140 8.09 6.46 5.33
CA CYS A 140 8.39 5.46 4.29
C CYS A 140 7.99 4.05 4.72
N GLY A 141 8.03 3.72 6.01
CA GLY A 141 7.60 2.42 6.51
C GLY A 141 6.10 2.13 6.35
N PHE A 142 5.24 3.15 6.25
CA PHE A 142 3.81 2.96 5.93
C PHE A 142 3.63 2.23 4.60
N ALA A 143 4.53 2.47 3.64
CA ALA A 143 4.53 1.76 2.36
C ALA A 143 4.82 0.26 2.53
N GLY A 144 5.67 -0.13 3.49
CA GLY A 144 5.94 -1.53 3.83
C GLY A 144 4.74 -2.29 4.42
N ALA A 145 3.76 -1.57 4.97
CA ALA A 145 2.51 -2.14 5.46
C ALA A 145 1.49 -2.44 4.34
N ASN A 146 1.64 -1.81 3.16
CA ASN A 146 0.76 -2.04 2.01
C ASN A 146 0.76 -3.51 1.57
N PHE A 147 1.86 -4.24 1.78
CA PHE A 147 1.93 -5.68 1.51
C PHE A 147 0.80 -6.45 2.20
N ALA A 148 0.63 -6.29 3.51
CA ALA A 148 -0.40 -7.03 4.26
C ALA A 148 -1.81 -6.74 3.72
N SER A 149 -2.13 -5.47 3.48
CA SER A 149 -3.43 -5.09 2.90
C SER A 149 -3.61 -5.55 1.45
N SER A 150 -2.57 -5.49 0.63
CA SER A 150 -2.63 -5.89 -0.79
C SER A 150 -2.88 -7.39 -0.92
N MET A 151 -2.14 -8.19 -0.17
CA MET A 151 -2.29 -9.65 -0.15
C MET A 151 -3.66 -10.07 0.40
N ALA A 152 -4.08 -9.46 1.50
CA ALA A 152 -5.42 -9.70 2.06
C ALA A 152 -6.52 -9.39 1.03
N ASN A 153 -6.44 -8.22 0.36
CA ASN A 153 -7.41 -7.81 -0.63
C ASN A 153 -7.47 -8.74 -1.84
N ILE A 154 -6.32 -9.08 -2.44
CA ILE A 154 -6.27 -9.90 -3.65
C ILE A 154 -6.76 -11.32 -3.41
N SER A 155 -6.53 -11.89 -2.23
CA SER A 155 -7.01 -13.24 -1.92
C SER A 155 -8.53 -13.40 -2.07
N PHE A 156 -9.32 -12.36 -1.77
CA PHE A 156 -10.79 -12.37 -1.94
C PHE A 156 -11.24 -12.41 -3.41
N PHE A 157 -10.40 -11.99 -4.35
CA PHE A 157 -10.76 -11.95 -5.77
C PHE A 157 -10.54 -13.27 -6.51
N PHE A 158 -9.81 -14.23 -5.95
CA PHE A 158 -9.47 -15.47 -6.65
C PHE A 158 -10.03 -16.69 -5.93
N PRO A 159 -10.49 -17.72 -6.68
CA PRO A 159 -10.83 -19.02 -6.09
C PRO A 159 -9.60 -19.67 -5.47
N LYS A 160 -9.79 -20.52 -4.45
CA LYS A 160 -8.70 -21.17 -3.70
C LYS A 160 -7.64 -21.82 -4.60
N GLN A 161 -8.07 -22.48 -5.68
CA GLN A 161 -7.17 -23.15 -6.63
C GLN A 161 -6.22 -22.18 -7.37
N LYS A 162 -6.58 -20.90 -7.49
CA LYS A 162 -5.80 -19.87 -8.21
C LYS A 162 -5.12 -18.87 -7.28
N GLN A 163 -5.42 -18.89 -5.97
CA GLN A 163 -4.83 -17.96 -5.01
C GLN A 163 -3.30 -18.07 -4.96
N GLY A 164 -2.74 -19.28 -5.02
CA GLY A 164 -1.28 -19.45 -5.03
C GLY A 164 -0.59 -18.69 -6.15
N GLY A 165 -1.13 -18.75 -7.38
CA GLY A 165 -0.58 -18.00 -8.52
C GLY A 165 -0.93 -16.52 -8.54
N ALA A 166 -1.98 -16.09 -7.85
CA ALA A 166 -2.35 -14.68 -7.74
C ALA A 166 -1.61 -13.94 -6.60
N LEU A 167 -1.18 -14.70 -5.58
CA LEU A 167 -0.47 -14.18 -4.41
C LEU A 167 1.06 -14.35 -4.51
N GLY A 168 1.55 -15.22 -5.40
CA GLY A 168 2.96 -15.35 -5.73
C GLY A 168 3.44 -14.23 -6.62
#